data_AF-A0A383CGJ8-F1
#
_entry.id   AF-A0A383CGJ8-F1
#
_cell.length_a   1.000
_cell.length_b   1.000
_cell.length_c   1.000
_cell.angle_alpha   90.00
_cell.angle_beta   90.00
_cell.angle_gamma   90.00
#
_symmetry.space_group_name_H-M   'P 1'
#
loop_
_entity.id
_entity.type
_entity.pdbx_description
1 polymer ?
#
loop_
_entity_poly.entity_id
_entity_poly.type
_entity_poly.pdbx_seq_one_letter_code
_entity_poly.pdbx_strand_id
1 'polypeptide(L)' 'QNRVVTCWPSIAIDIKNAGGLYVDKPVAVDGNVITSRKLTDVADFSEAIIQALSDVTTDSN' A
#
# COMPACT_ATOMS: atom_id res chain seq x y z
N GLN A 1 -2.85 9.42 12.90
CA GLN A 1 -1.71 9.51 11.96
C GLN A 1 -2.26 9.33 10.56
N ASN A 2 -2.00 10.28 9.66
CA ASN A 2 -2.50 10.26 8.28
C ASN A 2 -1.66 9.29 7.45
N ARG A 3 -2.11 8.03 7.37
CA ARG A 3 -1.46 7.03 6.51
C ARG A 3 -1.93 7.15 5.07
N VAL A 4 -1.01 6.98 4.13
CA VAL A 4 -1.31 6.94 2.70
C VAL A 4 -1.65 5.51 2.32
N VAL A 5 -2.90 5.29 1.93
CA VAL A 5 -3.40 3.95 1.62
C VAL A 5 -4.21 3.97 0.34
N THR A 6 -4.32 2.81 -0.27
CA THR A 6 -5.30 2.55 -1.32
C THR A 6 -6.17 1.37 -0.90
N CYS A 7 -7.32 1.21 -1.54
CA CYS A 7 -8.31 0.21 -1.14
C CYS A 7 -9.30 -0.07 -2.27
N TRP A 8 -10.22 -0.99 -2.03
CA TRP A 8 -11.38 -1.16 -2.92
C TRP A 8 -12.10 0.17 -3.13
N PRO A 9 -12.40 0.57 -4.38
CA PRO A 9 -12.98 1.89 -4.65
C PRO A 9 -14.29 2.18 -3.90
N SER A 10 -15.07 1.14 -3.60
CA SER A 10 -16.34 1.27 -2.87
C SER A 10 -16.20 1.77 -1.44
N ILE A 11 -15.07 1.54 -0.77
CA ILE A 11 -14.81 1.93 0.62
C ILE A 11 -13.89 3.16 0.75
N ALA A 12 -13.49 3.77 -0.37
CA ALA A 12 -12.57 4.91 -0.38
C ALA A 12 -13.12 6.13 0.38
N ILE A 13 -14.45 6.29 0.39
CA ILE A 13 -15.14 7.36 1.12
C ILE A 13 -14.99 7.15 2.64
N ASP A 14 -15.15 5.91 3.11
CA ASP A 14 -15.02 5.57 4.53
C ASP A 14 -13.60 5.82 5.04
N ILE A 15 -12.58 5.49 4.23
CA ILE A 15 -11.18 5.78 4.56
C ILE A 15 -10.94 7.29 4.71
N LYS A 16 -11.47 8.10 3.78
CA LYS A 16 -11.34 9.56 3.86
C LYS A 16 -12.04 10.11 5.10
N ASN A 17 -13.24 9.62 5.40
CA ASN A 17 -14.01 10.02 6.59
C ASN A 17 -13.32 9.63 7.90
N ALA A 18 -12.58 8.51 7.91
CA ALA A 18 -11.77 8.07 9.05
C ALA A 18 -10.44 8.87 9.21
N GLY A 19 -10.16 9.84 8.33
CA GLY A 19 -8.95 10.65 8.34
C GLY A 19 -7.74 10.00 7.66
N GLY A 20 -7.95 8.94 6.87
CA GLY A 20 -6.92 8.34 6.03
C GLY A 20 -6.71 9.10 4.72
N LEU A 21 -5.48 9.03 4.17
CA LEU A 21 -5.16 9.61 2.87
C LEU A 21 -5.33 8.56 1.78
N TYR A 22 -6.52 8.49 1.19
CA TYR A 22 -6.78 7.61 0.05
C TYR A 22 -6.09 8.12 -1.22
N VAL A 23 -5.32 7.24 -1.88
CA VAL A 23 -4.74 7.47 -3.21
C VAL A 23 -5.26 6.46 -4.22
N ASP A 24 -5.62 6.93 -5.42
CA ASP A 24 -6.05 6.05 -6.50
C ASP A 24 -4.85 5.52 -7.29
N LYS A 25 -4.12 4.57 -6.70
CA LYS A 25 -2.95 3.89 -7.29
C LYS A 25 -3.09 2.38 -7.16
N PRO A 26 -2.54 1.56 -8.09
CA PRO A 26 -2.60 0.11 -7.99
C PRO A 26 -2.12 -0.43 -6.64
N VAL A 27 -1.01 0.13 -6.16
CA VAL A 27 -0.41 -0.14 -4.85
C VAL A 27 -0.05 1.18 -4.17
N ALA A 28 -0.28 1.26 -2.87
CA ALA A 28 0.23 2.31 -2.00
C ALA A 28 1.14 1.71 -0.93
N VAL A 29 2.34 2.28 -0.78
CA VAL A 29 3.33 1.90 0.23
C VAL A 29 3.52 3.07 1.18
N ASP A 30 3.31 2.83 2.46
CA ASP A 30 3.52 3.79 3.54
C ASP A 30 4.30 3.12 4.68
N GLY A 31 5.62 3.29 4.68
CA GLY A 31 6.52 2.55 5.55
C GLY A 31 6.38 1.04 5.36
N ASN A 32 5.95 0.35 6.42
CA ASN A 32 5.71 -1.10 6.42
C ASN A 32 4.27 -1.49 6.04
N VAL A 33 3.43 -0.54 5.63
CA VAL A 33 2.06 -0.80 5.21
C VAL A 33 1.97 -0.74 3.69
N ILE A 34 1.63 -1.89 3.10
CA ILE A 34 1.42 -2.03 1.65
C ILE A 34 -0.06 -2.36 1.45
N THR A 35 -0.74 -1.62 0.57
CA THR A 35 -2.17 -1.80 0.26
C THR A 35 -2.41 -1.77 -1.25
N SER A 36 -3.47 -2.44 -1.73
CA SER A 36 -3.85 -2.49 -3.15
C SER A 36 -5.37 -2.29 -3.34
N ARG A 37 -5.79 -1.92 -4.56
CA ARG A 37 -7.20 -1.58 -4.84
C ARG A 37 -8.09 -2.76 -5.18
N LYS A 38 -7.56 -3.74 -5.92
CA LYS A 38 -8.35 -4.80 -6.56
C LYS A 38 -7.47 -5.97 -6.96
N LEU A 39 -8.11 -7.11 -7.24
CA LEU A 39 -7.47 -8.35 -7.67
C LEU A 39 -6.56 -8.20 -8.90
N THR A 40 -6.86 -7.28 -9.82
CA THR A 40 -6.02 -7.06 -11.00
C THR A 40 -4.64 -6.48 -10.67
N ASP A 41 -4.48 -5.93 -9.47
CA ASP A 41 -3.26 -5.23 -9.04
C ASP A 41 -2.36 -6.18 -8.21
N VAL A 42 -2.63 -7.50 -8.23
CA VAL A 42 -1.91 -8.52 -7.45
C VAL A 42 -0.44 -8.66 -7.82
N ALA A 43 -0.08 -8.46 -9.09
CA ALA A 43 1.29 -8.51 -9.56
C ALA A 43 2.12 -7.37 -8.94
N ASP A 44 1.63 -6.13 -9.10
CA ASP A 44 2.24 -4.93 -8.50
C ASP A 44 2.34 -5.06 -6.97
N PHE A 45 1.30 -5.62 -6.34
CA PHE A 45 1.28 -5.83 -4.89
C PHE A 45 2.34 -6.83 -4.43
N SER A 46 2.51 -7.93 -5.16
CA SER A 46 3.52 -8.95 -4.87
C SER A 46 4.93 -8.40 -5.05
N GLU A 47 5.16 -7.61 -6.10
CA GLU A 47 6.44 -6.93 -6.34
C GLU A 47 6.79 -5.97 -5.20
N ALA A 48 5.82 -5.16 -4.74
CA ALA A 48 6.02 -4.25 -3.62
C ALA A 48 6.40 -4.97 -2.32
N ILE A 49 5.80 -6.15 -2.04
CA ILE A 49 6.18 -6.98 -0.88
C ILE A 49 7.60 -7.51 -1.03
N ILE A 50 7.95 -8.03 -2.21
CA ILE A 50 9.30 -8.56 -2.47
C ILE A 50 10.34 -7.46 -2.27
N GLN A 51 10.08 -6.26 -2.77
CA GLN A 51 10.97 -5.11 -2.59
C GLN A 51 11.15 -4.77 -1.11
N ALA A 52 10.04 -4.65 -0.37
CA ALA A 52 10.07 -4.31 1.05
C ALA A 52 10.83 -5.34 1.91
N LEU A 53 10.82 -6.62 1.52
CA LEU A 53 11.58 -7.68 2.20
C LEU A 53 13.03 -7.77 1.73
N SER A 54 13.32 -7.43 0.47
CA SER A 54 14.68 -7.44 -0.08
C SER A 54 15.54 -6.31 0.49
N ASP A 55 14.91 -5.18 0.85
CA ASP A 55 15.63 -4.08 1.51
C ASP A 55 16.11 -4.46 2.92
N VAL A 56 15.53 -5.49 3.56
CA VAL A 56 15.90 -5.95 4.91
C VAL A 56 17.20 -6.77 4.91
N THR A 57 17.70 -7.26 3.77
CA THR A 57 18.90 -8.12 3.71
C THR A 57 20.20 -7.38 3.35
N THR A 58 20.19 -6.05 3.27
CA THR A 58 21.39 -5.23 2.99
C THR A 58 21.81 -4.36 4.18
N ASP A 59 21.71 -4.87 5.40
CA ASP A 59 22.54 -4.36 6.50
C ASP A 59 23.92 -5.05 6.40
N SER A 60 24.75 -4.47 5.54
CA SER A 60 26.20 -4.69 5.56
C SER A 60 26.81 -3.85 6.68
N ASN A 61 27.39 -4.55 7.67
CA ASN A 61 28.40 -4.12 8.65
C ASN A 61 27.92 -3.54 9.99
#